data_AF-A0A1R1D527-F1
#
_entry.id   AF-A0A1R1D527-F1
#
_cell.length_a   1.000
_cell.length_b   1.000
_cell.length_c   1.000
_cell.angle_alpha   90.00
_cell.angle_beta   90.00
_cell.angle_gamma   90.00
#
_symmetry.space_group_name_H-M   'P 1'
#
loop_
_entity.id
_entity.type
_entity.pdbx_description
1 polymer ?
#
loop_
_entity_poly.entity_id
_entity_poly.type
_entity_poly.pdbx_seq_one_letter_code
_entity_poly.pdbx_strand_id
1 'polypeptide(L)'
;MKQKLFFVLVAITSYFAGVLAYLSYLSIVYDQGLGSESSKFIGWTLPPFLFLILPFYTLMYRWRKTAILLRAALLIGLSVVAAVSVPLLMGLGIGPFRSLFSPEIGLFTLLFASSALVFTLGSVIAAKGRGYILFTLAALIIIILPIHTLSSETEKSRPIIHKIPQSFHGTVVIHYGESDYPPIPKIKGYEVIRISESGSYRTSSPRPPRGIRHVLVDEKGNEIQPISIPGETFKLGITPDIKISEYEVP
;
A
#
# COMPACT_ATOMS: atom_id res chain seq x y z
N MET A 1 24.45 -5.99 -24.61
CA MET A 1 24.14 -6.19 -23.17
C MET A 1 23.61 -4.91 -22.51
N LYS A 2 24.31 -3.77 -22.62
CA LYS A 2 23.92 -2.48 -21.98
C LYS A 2 22.49 -2.00 -22.32
N GLN A 3 22.07 -2.09 -23.59
CA GLN A 3 20.71 -1.67 -24.00
C GLN A 3 19.58 -2.54 -23.43
N LYS A 4 19.80 -3.86 -23.29
CA LYS A 4 18.80 -4.78 -22.70
C LYS A 4 18.61 -4.49 -21.21
N LEU A 5 19.71 -4.32 -20.48
CA LEU A 5 19.68 -3.93 -19.06
C LEU A 5 19.02 -2.57 -18.87
N PHE A 6 19.33 -1.61 -19.74
CA PHE A 6 18.68 -0.30 -19.69
C PHE A 6 17.18 -0.37 -19.99
N PHE A 7 16.75 -1.21 -20.95
CA PHE A 7 15.33 -1.44 -21.20
C PHE A 7 14.61 -2.00 -19.96
N VAL A 8 15.21 -2.97 -19.27
CA VAL A 8 14.67 -3.52 -18.03
C VAL A 8 14.55 -2.43 -16.96
N LEU A 9 15.59 -1.60 -16.80
CA LEU A 9 15.55 -0.46 -15.88
C LEU A 9 14.43 0.52 -16.24
N VAL A 10 14.27 0.87 -17.52
CA VAL A 10 13.20 1.76 -18.00
C VAL A 10 11.82 1.15 -17.71
N ALA A 11 11.63 -0.15 -17.94
CA ALA A 11 10.38 -0.83 -17.65
C ALA A 11 10.04 -0.79 -16.15
N ILE A 12 11.00 -1.15 -15.28
CA ILE A 12 10.84 -1.09 -13.81
C ILE A 12 10.52 0.35 -13.38
N THR A 13 11.31 1.32 -13.84
CA THR A 13 11.13 2.74 -13.50
C THR A 13 9.75 3.25 -13.94
N SER A 14 9.28 2.80 -15.11
CA SER A 14 7.97 3.20 -15.61
C SER A 14 6.82 2.71 -14.74
N TYR A 15 6.88 1.47 -14.24
CA TYR A 15 5.89 0.96 -13.30
C TYR A 15 5.86 1.81 -12.02
N PHE A 16 7.04 2.03 -11.41
CA PHE A 16 7.15 2.82 -10.19
C PHE A 16 6.76 4.29 -10.36
N ALA A 17 6.98 4.88 -11.55
CA ALA A 17 6.46 6.22 -11.86
C ALA A 17 4.94 6.27 -11.85
N GLY A 18 4.29 5.22 -12.36
CA GLY A 18 2.83 5.08 -12.28
C GLY A 18 2.35 4.96 -10.84
N VAL A 19 2.98 4.09 -10.06
CA VAL A 19 2.68 3.92 -8.62
C VAL A 19 2.85 5.25 -7.88
N LEU A 20 3.93 5.98 -8.15
CA LEU A 20 4.17 7.29 -7.55
C LEU A 20 3.10 8.31 -7.94
N ALA A 21 2.73 8.39 -9.22
CA ALA A 21 1.67 9.29 -9.66
C ALA A 21 0.32 8.98 -8.99
N TYR A 22 -0.01 7.69 -8.85
CA TYR A 22 -1.19 7.24 -8.14
C TYR A 22 -1.18 7.70 -6.66
N LEU A 23 -0.10 7.40 -5.94
CA LEU A 23 0.03 7.74 -4.51
C LEU A 23 0.02 9.25 -4.28
N SER A 24 0.75 10.00 -5.10
CA SER A 24 0.79 11.46 -5.02
C SER A 24 -0.59 12.07 -5.28
N TYR A 25 -1.33 11.57 -6.28
CA TYR A 25 -2.68 12.07 -6.55
C TYR A 25 -3.64 11.71 -5.42
N LEU A 26 -3.57 10.49 -4.90
CA LEU A 26 -4.38 10.05 -3.76
C LEU A 26 -4.15 10.93 -2.53
N SER A 27 -2.88 11.23 -2.22
CA SER A 27 -2.53 12.06 -1.08
C SER A 27 -2.88 13.54 -1.27
N ILE A 28 -2.61 14.12 -2.45
CA ILE A 28 -2.79 15.57 -2.66
C ILE A 28 -4.26 15.93 -2.91
N VAL A 29 -4.98 15.13 -3.68
CA VAL A 29 -6.34 15.45 -4.12
C VAL A 29 -7.40 14.89 -3.18
N TYR A 30 -7.18 13.69 -2.65
CA TYR A 30 -8.16 13.02 -1.78
C TYR A 30 -7.77 13.03 -0.30
N ASP A 31 -6.59 13.52 0.08
CA ASP A 31 -6.05 13.48 1.45
C ASP A 31 -6.10 12.06 2.04
N GLN A 32 -5.82 11.05 1.20
CA GLN A 32 -5.92 9.63 1.53
C GLN A 32 -4.62 8.89 1.24
N GLY A 33 -4.39 7.82 2.00
CA GLY A 33 -3.35 6.81 1.74
C GLY A 33 -3.98 5.44 1.47
N LEU A 34 -3.20 4.46 0.98
CA LEU A 34 -3.70 3.09 0.73
C LEU A 34 -3.93 2.32 2.04
N GLY A 35 -3.18 2.65 3.09
CA GLY A 35 -3.31 1.99 4.39
C GLY A 35 -3.04 0.49 4.32
N SER A 36 -3.97 -0.33 4.82
CA SER A 36 -3.84 -1.81 4.81
C SER A 36 -3.94 -2.42 3.41
N GLU A 37 -4.45 -1.67 2.44
CA GLU A 37 -4.65 -2.14 1.06
C GLU A 37 -3.40 -1.94 0.19
N SER A 38 -2.30 -1.43 0.74
CA SER A 38 -1.02 -1.18 0.03
C SER A 38 -0.50 -2.44 -0.70
N SER A 39 -0.57 -3.60 -0.04
CA SER A 39 -0.12 -4.88 -0.59
C SER A 39 -1.03 -5.37 -1.73
N LYS A 40 -2.35 -5.23 -1.55
CA LYS A 40 -3.36 -5.61 -2.55
C LYS A 40 -3.28 -4.70 -3.77
N PHE A 41 -3.03 -3.41 -3.58
CA PHE A 41 -2.83 -2.45 -4.66
C PHE A 41 -1.73 -2.89 -5.65
N ILE A 42 -0.58 -3.34 -5.14
CA ILE A 42 0.47 -3.92 -6.00
C ILE A 42 -0.01 -5.22 -6.64
N GLY A 43 -0.69 -6.08 -5.87
CA GLY A 43 -1.29 -7.32 -6.38
C GLY A 43 -2.29 -7.11 -7.53
N TRP A 44 -3.00 -5.99 -7.55
CA TRP A 44 -3.98 -5.65 -8.58
C TRP A 44 -3.38 -4.95 -9.79
N THR A 45 -2.35 -4.13 -9.60
CA THR A 45 -1.78 -3.29 -10.68
C THR A 45 -0.60 -3.95 -11.39
N LEU A 46 0.12 -4.84 -10.72
CA LEU A 46 1.28 -5.54 -11.30
C LEU A 46 0.89 -6.52 -12.41
N PRO A 47 -0.17 -7.37 -12.29
CA PRO A 47 -0.52 -8.29 -13.37
C PRO A 47 -0.91 -7.59 -14.68
N PRO A 48 -1.80 -6.57 -14.69
CA PRO A 48 -2.07 -5.80 -15.90
C PRO A 48 -0.82 -5.16 -16.49
N PHE A 49 0.10 -4.67 -15.64
CA PHE A 49 1.37 -4.14 -16.11
C PHE A 49 2.21 -5.22 -16.83
N LEU A 50 2.37 -6.40 -16.23
CA LEU A 50 3.23 -7.46 -16.77
C LEU A 50 2.63 -8.14 -18.00
N PHE A 51 1.32 -8.36 -18.03
CA PHE A 51 0.66 -9.16 -19.08
C PHE A 51 0.03 -8.32 -20.19
N LEU A 52 -0.34 -7.05 -19.92
CA LEU A 52 -0.90 -6.15 -20.94
C LEU A 52 0.10 -5.08 -21.35
N ILE A 53 0.66 -4.32 -20.41
CA ILE A 53 1.50 -3.17 -20.75
C ILE A 53 2.88 -3.60 -21.28
N LEU A 54 3.57 -4.48 -20.58
CA LEU A 54 4.96 -4.85 -20.87
C LEU A 54 5.16 -5.49 -22.26
N PRO A 55 4.29 -6.40 -22.76
CA PRO A 55 4.44 -6.95 -24.11
C PRO A 55 4.33 -5.87 -25.19
N PHE A 56 3.40 -4.92 -25.02
CA PHE A 56 3.25 -3.78 -25.92
C PHE A 56 4.45 -2.83 -25.84
N TYR A 57 4.99 -2.60 -24.65
CA TYR A 57 6.23 -1.86 -24.47
C TYR A 57 7.40 -2.49 -25.23
N THR A 58 7.57 -3.80 -25.12
CA THR A 58 8.60 -4.54 -25.88
C THR A 58 8.38 -4.42 -27.39
N LEU A 59 7.14 -4.53 -27.85
CA LEU A 59 6.80 -4.37 -29.27
C LEU A 59 7.12 -2.97 -29.78
N MET A 60 6.72 -1.93 -29.03
CA MET A 60 6.99 -0.53 -29.35
C MET A 60 8.48 -0.18 -29.31
N TYR A 61 9.23 -0.77 -28.39
CA TYR A 61 10.68 -0.62 -28.35
C TYR A 61 11.36 -1.22 -29.58
N ARG A 62 10.85 -2.36 -30.07
CA ARG A 62 11.31 -2.97 -31.33
C ARG A 62 10.92 -2.13 -32.56
N TRP A 63 9.73 -1.52 -32.55
CA TRP A 63 9.22 -0.62 -33.60
C TRP A 63 9.58 0.85 -33.38
N ARG A 64 10.85 1.09 -33.10
CA ARG A 64 11.45 2.42 -32.82
C ARG A 64 11.26 3.51 -33.87
N LYS A 65 10.78 3.19 -35.08
CA LYS A 65 10.58 4.15 -36.19
C LYS A 65 9.22 4.85 -36.18
N THR A 66 8.31 4.42 -35.30
CA THR A 66 6.95 4.98 -35.22
C THR A 66 6.99 6.41 -34.66
N ALA A 67 6.12 7.28 -35.18
CA ALA A 67 6.00 8.65 -34.67
C ALA A 67 5.73 8.67 -33.16
N ILE A 68 6.44 9.51 -32.42
CA ILE A 68 6.37 9.59 -30.94
C ILE A 68 4.94 9.88 -30.48
N LEU A 69 4.21 10.74 -31.18
CA LEU A 69 2.81 11.06 -30.90
C LEU A 69 1.88 9.85 -31.04
N LEU A 70 2.02 9.08 -32.13
CA LEU A 70 1.22 7.88 -32.33
C LEU A 70 1.49 6.84 -31.25
N ARG A 71 2.76 6.70 -30.85
CA ARG A 71 3.16 5.82 -29.76
C ARG A 71 2.55 6.27 -28.42
N ALA A 72 2.61 7.57 -28.10
CA ALA A 72 1.99 8.10 -26.90
C ALA A 72 0.48 7.84 -26.89
N ALA A 73 -0.22 8.11 -27.99
CA ALA A 73 -1.66 7.86 -28.12
C ALA A 73 -2.01 6.36 -27.94
N LEU A 74 -1.26 5.44 -28.56
CA LEU A 74 -1.46 4.01 -28.40
C LEU A 74 -1.25 3.55 -26.95
N LEU A 75 -0.21 4.05 -26.29
CA LEU A 75 0.07 3.68 -24.91
C LEU A 75 -0.94 4.28 -23.92
N ILE A 76 -1.48 5.47 -24.20
CA ILE A 76 -2.59 6.05 -23.42
C ILE A 76 -3.85 5.21 -23.60
N GLY A 77 -4.20 4.82 -24.83
CA GLY A 77 -5.33 3.91 -25.08
C GLY A 77 -5.16 2.58 -24.34
N LEU A 78 -3.95 2.00 -24.38
CA LEU A 78 -3.62 0.80 -23.64
C LEU A 78 -3.69 0.98 -22.12
N SER A 79 -3.38 2.19 -21.63
CA SER A 79 -3.48 2.52 -20.20
C SER A 79 -4.92 2.45 -19.69
N VAL A 80 -5.89 2.88 -20.51
CA VAL A 80 -7.31 2.74 -20.19
C VAL A 80 -7.70 1.26 -20.14
N VAL A 81 -7.27 0.46 -21.12
CA VAL A 81 -7.54 -1.00 -21.12
C VAL A 81 -6.97 -1.68 -19.88
N ALA A 82 -5.72 -1.35 -19.51
CA ALA A 82 -5.10 -1.87 -18.31
C ALA A 82 -5.82 -1.41 -17.04
N ALA A 83 -6.26 -0.15 -16.96
CA ALA A 83 -7.03 0.37 -15.84
C ALA A 83 -8.36 -0.37 -15.64
N VAL A 84 -9.08 -0.67 -16.73
CA VAL A 84 -10.35 -1.41 -16.70
C VAL A 84 -10.16 -2.87 -16.26
N SER A 85 -8.98 -3.46 -16.50
CA SER A 85 -8.68 -4.82 -16.03
C SER A 85 -8.49 -4.91 -14.51
N VAL A 86 -8.16 -3.81 -13.83
CA VAL A 86 -7.92 -3.80 -12.37
C VAL A 86 -9.19 -4.12 -11.58
N PRO A 87 -10.36 -3.48 -11.81
CA PRO A 87 -11.62 -3.85 -11.16
C PRO A 87 -12.01 -5.33 -11.34
N LEU A 88 -11.68 -5.94 -12.49
CA LEU A 88 -11.92 -7.36 -12.71
C LEU A 88 -11.10 -8.22 -11.72
N LEU A 89 -9.84 -7.85 -11.48
CA LEU A 89 -8.96 -8.50 -10.49
C LEU A 89 -9.37 -8.23 -9.05
N MET A 90 -10.05 -7.10 -8.79
CA MET A 90 -10.64 -6.79 -7.48
C MET A 90 -11.91 -7.62 -7.20
N GLY A 91 -12.42 -8.39 -8.17
CA GLY A 91 -13.63 -9.20 -8.01
C GLY A 91 -14.93 -8.43 -8.22
N LEU A 92 -14.88 -7.21 -8.76
CA LEU A 92 -16.05 -6.35 -8.97
C LEU A 92 -16.90 -6.75 -10.20
N GLY A 93 -16.49 -7.78 -10.95
CA GLY A 93 -17.19 -8.29 -12.13
C GLY A 93 -17.18 -7.34 -13.34
N ILE A 94 -17.83 -7.74 -14.44
CA ILE A 94 -17.95 -6.96 -15.70
C ILE A 94 -19.09 -5.90 -15.59
N GLY A 95 -19.33 -5.38 -14.38
CA GLY A 95 -20.40 -4.42 -14.08
C GLY A 95 -20.22 -3.06 -14.78
N PRO A 96 -21.32 -2.33 -15.01
CA PRO A 96 -21.64 -1.60 -16.24
C PRO A 96 -20.61 -0.53 -16.61
N PHE A 97 -20.43 -0.27 -17.91
CA PHE A 97 -19.61 0.79 -18.53
C PHE A 97 -19.67 2.18 -17.87
N ARG A 98 -20.68 2.46 -17.03
CA ARG A 98 -20.71 3.65 -16.16
C ARG A 98 -19.55 3.70 -15.15
N SER A 99 -18.99 2.56 -14.77
CA SER A 99 -17.81 2.46 -13.89
C SER A 99 -16.55 3.06 -14.53
N LEU A 100 -16.50 3.21 -15.86
CA LEU A 100 -15.36 3.81 -16.58
C LEU A 100 -15.07 5.26 -16.18
N PHE A 101 -16.07 5.96 -15.62
CA PHE A 101 -15.93 7.32 -15.12
C PHE A 101 -15.84 7.40 -13.60
N SER A 102 -15.58 6.27 -12.92
CA SER A 102 -15.36 6.31 -11.47
C SER A 102 -14.01 6.97 -11.15
N PRO A 103 -13.92 7.71 -10.02
CA PRO A 103 -12.67 8.27 -9.54
C PRO A 103 -11.53 7.23 -9.44
N GLU A 104 -11.86 5.99 -9.09
CA GLU A 104 -10.91 4.88 -8.96
C GLU A 104 -10.34 4.45 -10.32
N ILE A 105 -11.16 4.33 -11.35
CA ILE A 105 -10.67 4.02 -12.71
C ILE A 105 -9.82 5.18 -13.23
N GLY A 106 -10.16 6.42 -12.88
CA GLY A 106 -9.33 7.60 -13.16
C GLY A 106 -7.93 7.48 -12.55
N LEU A 107 -7.83 7.07 -11.28
CA LEU A 107 -6.55 6.84 -10.60
C LEU A 107 -5.73 5.72 -11.26
N PHE A 108 -6.35 4.59 -11.61
CA PHE A 108 -5.64 3.51 -12.32
C PHE A 108 -5.21 3.93 -13.74
N THR A 109 -6.03 4.74 -14.42
CA THR A 109 -5.67 5.30 -15.73
C THR A 109 -4.47 6.23 -15.59
N LEU A 110 -4.45 7.09 -14.56
CA LEU A 110 -3.32 7.96 -14.26
C LEU A 110 -2.04 7.16 -13.99
N LEU A 111 -2.13 6.06 -13.24
CA LEU A 111 -1.02 5.14 -12.99
C LEU A 111 -0.41 4.64 -14.30
N PHE A 112 -1.22 3.99 -15.15
CA PHE A 112 -0.71 3.38 -16.38
C PHE A 112 -0.29 4.43 -17.41
N ALA A 113 -0.98 5.58 -17.50
CA ALA A 113 -0.60 6.67 -18.39
C ALA A 113 0.75 7.30 -18.00
N SER A 114 0.98 7.49 -16.69
CA SER A 114 2.26 7.99 -16.18
C SER A 114 3.39 6.98 -16.44
N SER A 115 3.12 5.68 -16.30
CA SER A 115 4.03 4.63 -16.74
C SER A 115 4.34 4.73 -18.23
N ALA A 116 3.34 4.94 -19.08
CA ALA A 116 3.51 5.06 -20.53
C ALA A 116 4.41 6.24 -20.93
N LEU A 117 4.26 7.38 -20.26
CA LEU A 117 5.08 8.56 -20.49
C LEU A 117 6.55 8.31 -20.14
N VAL A 118 6.83 7.77 -18.95
CA VAL A 118 8.19 7.49 -18.50
C VAL A 118 8.85 6.41 -19.38
N PHE A 119 8.10 5.38 -19.77
CA PHE A 119 8.60 4.37 -20.70
C PHE A 119 8.94 4.97 -22.07
N THR A 120 8.09 5.85 -22.59
CA THR A 120 8.32 6.55 -23.86
C THR A 120 9.60 7.38 -23.78
N LEU A 121 9.75 8.20 -22.74
CA LEU A 121 10.95 9.01 -22.51
C LEU A 121 12.21 8.15 -22.39
N GLY A 122 12.18 7.12 -21.55
CA GLY A 122 13.31 6.20 -21.35
C GLY A 122 13.71 5.49 -22.64
N SER A 123 12.74 5.09 -23.47
CA SER A 123 13.04 4.46 -24.76
C SER A 123 13.65 5.42 -25.78
N VAL A 124 13.29 6.70 -25.75
CA VAL A 124 13.91 7.74 -26.59
C VAL A 124 15.36 7.97 -26.17
N ILE A 125 15.62 8.00 -24.87
CA ILE A 125 16.98 8.08 -24.30
C ILE A 125 17.81 6.87 -24.74
N ALA A 126 17.23 5.67 -24.67
CA ALA A 126 17.86 4.44 -25.15
C ALA A 126 18.21 4.49 -26.65
N ALA A 127 17.30 5.04 -27.47
CA ALA A 127 17.49 5.15 -28.91
C ALA A 127 18.53 6.21 -29.30
N LYS A 128 18.56 7.36 -28.61
CA LYS A 128 19.51 8.46 -28.87
C LYS A 128 20.91 8.18 -28.34
N GLY A 129 21.07 7.23 -27.42
CA GLY A 129 22.38 6.87 -26.88
C GLY A 129 23.00 7.92 -25.95
N ARG A 130 22.22 8.93 -25.51
CA ARG A 130 22.67 10.03 -24.64
C ARG A 130 21.67 10.19 -23.49
N GLY A 131 22.14 10.62 -22.32
CA GLY A 131 21.28 10.89 -21.15
C GLY A 131 21.05 9.70 -20.21
N TYR A 132 21.77 8.58 -20.39
CA TYR A 132 21.66 7.40 -19.53
C TYR A 132 21.87 7.69 -18.05
N ILE A 133 22.89 8.50 -17.71
CA ILE A 133 23.24 8.83 -16.32
C ILE A 133 22.10 9.60 -15.66
N LEU A 134 21.61 10.66 -16.30
CA LEU A 134 20.49 11.47 -15.80
C LEU A 134 19.23 10.62 -15.62
N PHE A 135 18.92 9.76 -16.59
CA PHE A 135 17.78 8.84 -16.45
C PHE A 135 17.97 7.86 -15.29
N THR A 136 19.18 7.32 -15.10
CA THR A 136 19.48 6.37 -14.03
C THR A 136 19.35 7.02 -12.65
N LEU A 137 19.79 8.27 -12.50
CA LEU A 137 19.61 9.04 -11.27
C LEU A 137 18.13 9.32 -10.99
N ALA A 138 17.38 9.78 -12.00
CA ALA A 138 15.94 9.98 -11.87
C ALA A 138 15.20 8.67 -11.54
N ALA A 139 15.59 7.57 -12.18
CA ALA A 139 15.05 6.24 -11.93
C ALA A 139 15.24 5.80 -10.48
N LEU A 140 16.41 6.07 -9.90
CA LEU A 140 16.68 5.75 -8.50
C LEU A 140 15.68 6.45 -7.56
N ILE A 141 15.42 7.74 -7.78
CA ILE A 141 14.45 8.52 -7.00
C ILE A 141 13.04 7.97 -7.20
N ILE A 142 12.64 7.76 -8.46
CA ILE A 142 11.31 7.26 -8.84
C ILE A 142 11.05 5.87 -8.26
N ILE A 143 12.06 5.02 -8.08
CA ILE A 143 11.92 3.69 -7.50
C ILE A 143 11.89 3.75 -5.98
N ILE A 144 12.84 4.47 -5.35
CA ILE A 144 12.97 4.48 -3.88
C ILE A 144 11.77 5.15 -3.20
N LEU A 145 11.30 6.26 -3.74
CA LEU A 145 10.26 7.07 -3.09
C LEU A 145 8.94 6.29 -2.88
N PRO A 146 8.31 5.70 -3.91
CA PRO A 146 7.10 4.91 -3.72
C PRO A 146 7.34 3.65 -2.88
N ILE A 147 8.51 3.00 -2.94
CA ILE A 147 8.84 1.87 -2.05
C ILE A 147 8.80 2.31 -0.59
N HIS A 148 9.44 3.44 -0.27
CA HIS A 148 9.45 3.98 1.08
C HIS A 148 8.04 4.37 1.54
N THR A 149 7.26 5.04 0.69
CA THR A 149 5.87 5.42 1.00
C THR A 149 5.02 4.18 1.29
N LEU A 150 5.03 3.18 0.39
CA LEU A 150 4.25 1.94 0.56
C LEU A 150 4.68 1.15 1.81
N SER A 151 5.99 1.08 2.09
CA SER A 151 6.49 0.43 3.30
C SER A 151 5.98 1.14 4.56
N SER A 152 6.05 2.47 4.58
CA SER A 152 5.59 3.27 5.71
C SER A 152 4.08 3.15 5.94
N GLU A 153 3.27 3.10 4.88
CA GLU A 153 1.82 2.89 4.99
C GLU A 153 1.48 1.49 5.50
N THR A 154 2.21 0.48 5.01
CA THR A 154 2.03 -0.90 5.45
C THR A 154 2.34 -1.03 6.94
N GLU A 155 3.42 -0.40 7.42
CA GLU A 155 3.77 -0.40 8.84
C GLU A 155 2.72 0.34 9.70
N LYS A 156 2.26 1.52 9.27
CA LYS A 156 1.20 2.28 9.97
C LYS A 156 -0.14 1.53 10.04
N SER A 157 -0.35 0.57 9.14
CA SER A 157 -1.62 -0.15 9.01
C SER A 157 -1.56 -1.57 9.56
N ARG A 158 -0.44 -1.96 10.18
CA ARG A 158 -0.35 -3.26 10.87
C ARG A 158 -1.30 -3.23 12.07
N PRO A 159 -2.08 -4.31 12.28
CA PRO A 159 -2.93 -4.38 13.46
C PRO A 159 -2.06 -4.45 14.72
N ILE A 160 -2.53 -3.81 15.79
CA ILE A 160 -1.98 -4.08 17.12
C ILE A 160 -2.44 -5.47 17.55
N ILE A 161 -1.51 -6.25 18.10
CA ILE A 161 -1.79 -7.58 18.60
C ILE A 161 -2.02 -7.51 20.11
N HIS A 162 -3.24 -7.85 20.54
CA HIS A 162 -3.57 -8.04 21.94
C HIS A 162 -3.37 -9.51 22.30
N LYS A 163 -2.35 -9.78 23.12
CA LYS A 163 -2.08 -11.10 23.68
C LYS A 163 -2.80 -11.23 25.01
N ILE A 164 -3.81 -12.08 25.04
CA ILE A 164 -4.70 -12.27 26.19
C ILE A 164 -4.42 -13.66 26.78
N PRO A 165 -4.11 -13.78 28.08
CA PRO A 165 -3.93 -15.09 28.71
C PRO A 165 -5.18 -15.95 28.52
N GLN A 166 -5.02 -17.22 28.15
CA GLN A 166 -6.15 -18.13 27.96
C GLN A 166 -7.03 -18.31 29.21
N SER A 167 -6.46 -18.07 30.39
CA SER A 167 -7.13 -18.15 31.68
C SER A 167 -7.92 -16.88 32.03
N PHE A 168 -7.76 -15.81 31.27
CA PHE A 168 -8.40 -14.54 31.55
C PHE A 168 -9.82 -14.51 30.98
N HIS A 169 -10.79 -14.28 31.86
CA HIS A 169 -12.19 -13.99 31.52
C HIS A 169 -12.60 -12.68 32.20
N GLY A 170 -13.29 -11.81 31.47
CA GLY A 170 -13.75 -10.52 31.98
C GLY A 170 -13.32 -9.34 31.11
N THR A 171 -13.39 -8.14 31.69
CA THR A 171 -13.21 -6.90 30.93
C THR A 171 -11.75 -6.48 30.83
N VAL A 172 -11.28 -6.27 29.60
CA VAL A 172 -9.99 -5.65 29.33
C VAL A 172 -10.16 -4.14 29.18
N VAL A 173 -9.31 -3.36 29.84
CA VAL A 173 -9.28 -1.89 29.79
C VAL A 173 -7.87 -1.42 29.42
N ILE A 174 -7.76 -0.69 28.31
CA ILE A 174 -6.49 -0.17 27.81
C ILE A 174 -6.52 1.35 27.80
N HIS A 175 -5.57 1.97 28.49
CA HIS A 175 -5.37 3.41 28.53
C HIS A 175 -4.22 3.80 27.60
N TYR A 176 -4.53 4.60 26.58
CA TYR A 176 -3.57 5.16 25.62
C TYR A 176 -3.28 6.63 25.94
N GLY A 177 -2.04 7.07 25.70
CA GLY A 177 -1.62 8.45 25.89
C GLY A 177 -1.23 8.82 27.33
N GLU A 178 -1.03 7.84 28.23
CA GLU A 178 -0.52 8.13 29.58
C GLU A 178 1.01 8.33 29.53
N SER A 179 1.47 9.57 29.68
CA SER A 179 2.88 9.99 29.52
C SER A 179 3.86 9.23 30.42
N ASP A 180 3.40 8.79 31.59
CA ASP A 180 4.23 8.15 32.61
C ASP A 180 4.47 6.65 32.34
N TYR A 181 3.85 6.11 31.28
CA TYR A 181 3.93 4.69 30.92
C TYR A 181 4.78 4.47 29.67
N PRO A 182 5.43 3.31 29.53
CA PRO A 182 6.22 3.00 28.34
C PRO A 182 5.35 2.91 27.08
N PRO A 183 5.92 3.21 25.88
CA PRO A 183 5.24 2.98 24.62
C PRO A 183 5.04 1.49 24.36
N ILE A 184 4.08 1.14 23.51
CA ILE A 184 3.78 -0.25 23.16
C ILE A 184 5.02 -0.88 22.50
N PRO A 185 5.50 -2.04 23.01
CA PRO A 185 6.68 -2.68 22.44
C PRO A 185 6.40 -3.21 21.04
N LYS A 186 7.38 -3.06 20.15
CA LYS A 186 7.35 -3.64 18.80
C LYS A 186 8.04 -4.99 18.78
N ILE A 187 7.29 -6.06 18.50
CA ILE A 187 7.81 -7.43 18.37
C ILE A 187 7.60 -7.87 16.93
N LYS A 188 8.69 -8.20 16.22
CA LYS A 188 8.67 -8.56 14.79
C LYS A 188 7.96 -7.51 13.91
N GLY A 189 8.04 -6.24 14.32
CA GLY A 189 7.42 -5.11 13.65
C GLY A 189 5.89 -5.00 13.85
N TYR A 190 5.31 -5.69 14.82
CA TYR A 190 3.94 -5.46 15.29
C TYR A 190 3.98 -4.82 16.66
N GLU A 191 3.07 -3.88 16.91
CA GLU A 191 2.82 -3.38 18.26
C GLU A 191 2.07 -4.47 19.03
N VAL A 192 2.64 -4.91 20.15
CA VAL A 192 2.10 -6.03 20.93
C VAL A 192 1.77 -5.58 22.34
N ILE A 193 0.49 -5.63 22.67
CA ILE A 193 -0.01 -5.42 24.03
C ILE A 193 -0.17 -6.78 24.68
N ARG A 194 0.47 -6.96 25.84
CA ARG A 194 0.30 -8.15 26.68
C ARG A 194 -0.65 -7.79 27.81
N ILE A 195 -1.84 -8.38 27.80
CA ILE A 195 -2.85 -8.15 28.82
C ILE A 195 -2.46 -8.96 30.06
N SER A 196 -2.41 -8.30 31.21
CA SER A 196 -2.20 -8.94 32.50
C SER A 196 -3.48 -9.62 32.99
N GLU A 197 -3.35 -10.47 34.00
CA GLU A 197 -4.51 -11.09 34.67
C GLU A 197 -5.48 -10.07 35.29
N SER A 198 -5.03 -8.83 35.53
CA SER A 198 -5.89 -7.73 35.97
C SER A 198 -6.79 -7.15 34.87
N GLY A 199 -6.59 -7.55 33.62
CA GLY A 199 -7.31 -7.01 32.46
C GLY A 199 -6.93 -5.56 32.11
N SER A 200 -5.96 -4.95 32.78
CA SER A 200 -5.62 -3.53 32.59
C SER A 200 -4.27 -3.34 31.93
N TYR A 201 -4.21 -2.44 30.94
CA TYR A 201 -2.95 -2.04 30.28
C TYR A 201 -2.90 -0.53 30.12
N ARG A 202 -1.70 0.05 30.26
CA ARG A 202 -1.48 1.50 30.17
C ARG A 202 -0.22 1.79 29.35
N THR A 203 -0.29 2.81 28.50
CA THR A 203 0.81 3.17 27.60
C THR A 203 0.80 4.64 27.21
N SER A 204 1.99 5.19 26.94
CA SER A 204 2.15 6.51 26.33
C SER A 204 1.89 6.52 24.83
N SER A 205 1.84 5.36 24.17
CA SER A 205 1.55 5.30 22.74
C SER A 205 0.17 5.89 22.45
N PRO A 206 0.03 6.68 21.37
CA PRO A 206 -1.28 7.10 20.91
C PRO A 206 -2.07 5.87 20.52
N ARG A 207 -3.38 5.96 20.66
CA ARG A 207 -4.25 4.90 20.20
C ARG A 207 -4.03 4.63 18.70
N PRO A 208 -3.88 3.37 18.28
CA PRO A 208 -3.77 3.04 16.87
C PRO A 208 -5.01 3.49 16.10
N PRO A 209 -4.83 4.05 14.89
CA PRO A 209 -5.96 4.51 14.09
C PRO A 209 -6.85 3.36 13.61
N ARG A 210 -6.31 2.15 13.33
CA ARG A 210 -7.08 1.00 12.82
C ARG A 210 -6.43 -0.36 13.14
N GLY A 211 -7.27 -1.38 13.31
CA GLY A 211 -6.92 -2.79 13.32
C GLY A 211 -6.41 -3.30 14.67
N ILE A 212 -7.22 -4.10 15.36
CA ILE A 212 -6.82 -4.83 16.56
C ILE A 212 -7.03 -6.31 16.29
N ARG A 213 -6.00 -7.10 16.53
CA ARG A 213 -6.06 -8.56 16.45
C ARG A 213 -5.91 -9.14 17.85
N HIS A 214 -6.95 -9.80 18.31
CA HIS A 214 -6.96 -10.49 19.60
C HIS A 214 -6.46 -11.93 19.42
N VAL A 215 -5.53 -12.35 20.28
CA VAL A 215 -4.94 -13.69 20.26
C VAL A 215 -4.82 -14.21 21.68
N LEU A 216 -5.32 -15.42 21.92
CA LEU A 216 -5.12 -16.13 23.17
C LEU A 216 -3.69 -16.67 23.26
N VAL A 217 -3.09 -16.55 24.45
CA VAL A 217 -1.74 -17.05 24.72
C VAL A 217 -1.70 -18.02 25.89
N ASP A 218 -0.77 -18.97 25.82
CA ASP A 218 -0.47 -19.89 26.94
C ASP A 218 0.33 -19.18 28.05
N GLU A 219 0.59 -19.89 29.15
CA GLU A 219 1.40 -19.39 30.28
C GLU A 219 2.84 -19.01 29.88
N LYS A 220 3.33 -19.54 28.75
CA LYS A 220 4.65 -19.23 28.19
C LYS A 220 4.61 -18.06 27.20
N GLY A 221 3.43 -17.50 26.93
CA GLY A 221 3.21 -16.41 25.97
C GLY A 221 3.17 -16.83 24.50
N ASN A 222 3.05 -18.13 24.22
CA ASN A 222 2.88 -18.66 22.87
C ASN A 222 1.45 -18.46 22.40
N GLU A 223 1.29 -18.13 21.12
CA GLU A 223 -0.02 -17.92 20.51
C GLU A 223 -0.73 -19.25 20.31
N ILE A 224 -1.92 -19.39 20.90
CA ILE A 224 -2.74 -20.60 20.79
C ILE A 224 -3.75 -20.41 19.66
N GLN A 225 -4.57 -19.37 19.75
CA GLN A 225 -5.69 -19.17 18.83
C GLN A 225 -6.06 -17.69 18.66
N PRO A 226 -6.31 -17.21 17.43
CA PRO A 226 -6.92 -15.91 17.22
C PRO A 226 -8.39 -15.94 17.69
N ILE A 227 -8.82 -14.90 18.40
CA ILE A 227 -10.22 -14.76 18.82
C ILE A 227 -10.83 -13.49 18.22
N SER A 228 -12.13 -13.55 17.96
CA SER A 228 -12.91 -12.40 17.54
C SER A 228 -13.69 -11.91 18.75
N ILE A 229 -13.40 -10.69 19.20
CA ILE A 229 -14.10 -10.08 20.32
C ILE A 229 -15.09 -9.06 19.73
N PRO A 230 -16.40 -9.34 19.79
CA PRO A 230 -17.41 -8.37 19.39
C PRO A 230 -17.55 -7.26 20.45
N GLY A 231 -17.96 -6.06 20.03
CA GLY A 231 -18.40 -5.04 20.96
C GLY A 231 -17.30 -4.22 21.64
N GLU A 232 -16.11 -4.09 21.05
CA GLU A 232 -15.08 -3.19 21.56
C GLU A 232 -15.62 -1.74 21.64
N THR A 233 -15.65 -1.18 22.86
CA THR A 233 -16.14 0.16 23.13
C THR A 233 -14.99 1.12 23.34
N PHE A 234 -15.22 2.37 22.94
CA PHE A 234 -14.20 3.40 22.91
C PHE A 234 -14.70 4.63 23.62
N LYS A 235 -13.97 5.04 24.65
CA LYS A 235 -14.33 6.16 25.52
C LYS A 235 -13.15 7.13 25.61
N LEU A 236 -13.47 8.41 25.74
CA LEU A 236 -12.48 9.40 26.14
C LEU A 236 -12.20 9.22 27.63
N GLY A 237 -10.93 9.31 28.02
CA GLY A 237 -10.52 9.34 29.41
C GLY A 237 -10.92 10.67 30.08
N ILE A 238 -10.71 10.74 31.39
CA ILE A 238 -10.99 11.95 32.18
C ILE A 238 -10.11 13.13 31.72
N THR A 239 -8.91 12.83 31.20
CA THR A 239 -8.02 13.79 30.55
C THR A 239 -8.25 13.75 29.04
N PRO A 240 -8.37 14.89 28.34
CA PRO A 240 -8.71 14.94 26.90
C PRO A 240 -7.74 14.19 25.98
N ASP A 241 -6.49 14.00 26.40
CA ASP A 241 -5.47 13.30 25.62
C ASP A 241 -5.45 11.78 25.87
N ILE A 242 -6.12 11.31 26.93
CA ILE A 242 -6.19 9.88 27.28
C ILE A 242 -7.36 9.24 26.56
N LYS A 243 -7.11 8.13 25.86
CA LYS A 243 -8.16 7.33 25.21
C LYS A 243 -8.25 5.97 25.86
N ILE A 244 -9.47 5.49 26.09
CA ILE A 244 -9.72 4.19 26.72
C ILE A 244 -10.34 3.25 25.69
N SER A 245 -9.76 2.06 25.55
CA SER A 245 -10.40 0.93 24.86
C SER A 245 -10.88 -0.08 25.91
N GLU A 246 -12.10 -0.58 25.75
CA GLU A 246 -12.72 -1.52 26.67
C GLU A 246 -13.46 -2.62 25.90
N TYR A 247 -13.17 -3.89 26.20
CA TYR A 247 -13.84 -5.04 25.60
C TYR A 247 -13.90 -6.22 26.56
N GLU A 248 -14.91 -7.08 26.38
CA GLU A 248 -15.13 -8.25 27.23
C GLU A 248 -14.55 -9.51 26.58
N VAL A 249 -13.73 -10.24 27.33
CA VAL A 249 -13.17 -11.52 26.92
C VAL A 249 -14.11 -12.62 27.44
N PRO A 250 -14.74 -13.40 26.54
CA PRO A 250 -15.69 -14.45 26.91
C PRO A 250 -15.02 -15.63 27.60
#